data_AF-A0AAE5TYT7-F1
#
_entry.id   AF-A0AAE5TYT7-F1
#
_cell.length_a   1.000
_cell.length_b   1.000
_cell.length_c   1.000
_cell.angle_alpha   90.00
_cell.angle_beta   90.00
_cell.angle_gamma   90.00
#
_symmetry.space_group_name_H-M   'P 1'
#
loop_
_entity.id
_entity.type
_entity.pdbx_description
1 polymer ?
#
loop_
_entity_poly.entity_id
_entity_poly.type
_entity_poly.pdbx_seq_one_letter_code
_entity_poly.pdbx_strand_id
1 'polypeptide(L)' 'MLPKVPAYHRNGDVADLPEIDAKAAATNHPDEWSLEPWSAGQRRAYDLQKAEERQAASAAVRERAADQVNGKLLIRSPG' A
#
# COMPACT_ATOMS: atom_id res chain seq x y z
N MET A 1 -30.92 -8.80 12.15
CA MET A 1 -29.92 -8.39 11.14
C MET A 1 -29.17 -7.20 11.71
N LEU A 2 -27.83 -7.20 11.64
CA LEU A 2 -27.05 -6.02 12.03
C LEU A 2 -27.17 -4.95 10.94
N PRO A 3 -27.31 -3.66 11.30
CA PRO A 3 -27.27 -2.58 10.32
C PRO A 3 -25.90 -2.59 9.64
N LYS A 4 -25.92 -2.51 8.31
CA LYS A 4 -24.70 -2.33 7.51
C LYS A 4 -24.49 -0.85 7.26
N VAL A 5 -23.25 -0.43 7.34
CA VAL A 5 -22.81 0.95 7.07
C VAL A 5 -21.67 0.92 6.07
N PRO A 6 -21.54 1.96 5.22
CA PRO A 6 -20.42 2.07 4.32
C PRO A 6 -19.13 2.33 5.09
N ALA A 7 -18.11 1.50 4.85
CA ALA A 7 -16.75 1.71 5.29
C ALA A 7 -15.91 2.15 4.08
N TYR A 8 -15.31 3.33 4.19
CA TYR A 8 -14.53 3.96 3.13
C TYR A 8 -13.04 3.64 3.34
N HIS A 9 -12.48 2.91 2.39
CA HIS A 9 -11.06 2.64 2.34
C HIS A 9 -10.33 3.82 1.70
N ARG A 10 -9.11 4.11 2.15
CA ARG A 10 -8.27 5.20 1.62
C ARG A 10 -7.99 5.11 0.11
N ASN A 11 -8.06 3.91 -0.47
CA ASN A 11 -7.88 3.68 -1.91
C ASN A 11 -9.08 4.16 -2.76
N GLY A 12 -10.17 4.59 -2.12
CA GLY A 12 -11.43 4.92 -2.78
C GLY A 12 -12.43 3.77 -2.87
N ASP A 13 -12.07 2.58 -2.41
CA ASP A 13 -13.00 1.46 -2.23
C ASP A 13 -14.01 1.73 -1.13
N VAL A 14 -15.22 1.20 -1.30
CA VAL A 14 -16.31 1.29 -0.32
C VAL A 14 -16.84 -0.12 -0.07
N ALA A 15 -16.89 -0.52 1.20
CA ALA A 15 -17.39 -1.83 1.62
C ALA A 15 -18.58 -1.69 2.57
N ASP A 16 -19.68 -2.39 2.30
CA ASP A 16 -20.83 -2.46 3.19
C ASP A 16 -20.58 -3.49 4.31
N LEU A 17 -20.15 -3.00 5.47
CA LEU A 17 -19.81 -3.81 6.64
C LEU A 17 -20.87 -3.64 7.74
N PRO A 18 -21.07 -4.66 8.60
CA PRO A 18 -21.81 -4.46 9.85
C PRO A 18 -21.22 -3.27 10.63
N GLU A 19 -22.07 -2.46 11.28
CA GLU A 19 -21.62 -1.25 11.99
C GLU A 19 -20.47 -1.50 12.98
N ILE A 20 -20.51 -2.65 13.67
CA ILE A 20 -19.47 -3.05 14.61
C ILE A 20 -18.12 -3.29 13.91
N ASP A 21 -18.12 -3.92 12.74
CA ASP A 21 -16.92 -4.21 11.97
C ASP A 21 -16.38 -2.95 11.31
N ALA A 22 -17.27 -2.07 10.81
CA ALA A 22 -16.87 -0.79 10.24
C ALA A 22 -16.20 0.11 11.31
N LYS A 23 -16.77 0.17 12.51
CA LYS A 23 -16.17 0.89 13.65
C LYS A 23 -14.85 0.27 14.09
N ALA A 24 -14.77 -1.05 14.15
CA ALA A 24 -13.53 -1.76 14.49
C ALA A 24 -12.43 -1.50 13.44
N ALA A 25 -12.78 -1.51 12.14
CA ALA A 25 -11.84 -1.21 11.06
C ALA A 25 -11.31 0.23 11.17
N ALA A 26 -12.19 1.22 11.35
CA ALA A 26 -11.79 2.62 11.50
C ALA A 26 -10.98 2.87 12.80
N THR A 27 -11.23 2.11 13.86
CA THR A 27 -10.51 2.24 15.14
C THR A 27 -9.15 1.55 15.11
N ASN A 28 -9.07 0.34 14.55
CA ASN A 28 -7.85 -0.46 14.51
C ASN A 28 -6.90 0.01 13.38
N HIS A 29 -7.47 0.56 12.31
CA HIS A 29 -6.75 1.00 11.11
C HIS A 29 -7.24 2.38 10.64
N PRO A 30 -7.09 3.44 11.45
CA PRO A 30 -7.56 4.79 11.12
C PRO A 30 -6.88 5.36 9.87
N ASP A 31 -5.66 4.90 9.57
CA ASP A 31 -4.91 5.28 8.39
C ASP A 31 -5.37 4.59 7.11
N GLU A 32 -6.27 3.60 7.19
CA GLU A 32 -6.73 2.76 6.07
C GLU A 32 -8.25 2.83 5.87
N TRP A 33 -9.00 2.83 6.97
CA TRP A 33 -10.46 2.76 6.98
C TRP A 33 -11.07 3.97 7.68
N SER A 34 -12.18 4.46 7.12
CA SER A 34 -12.97 5.55 7.70
C SER A 34 -14.46 5.24 7.58
N LEU A 35 -15.24 5.72 8.54
CA LEU A 35 -16.71 5.71 8.46
C LEU A 35 -17.25 6.86 7.61
N GLU A 36 -16.39 7.81 7.27
CA GLU A 36 -16.72 8.98 6.45
C GLU A 36 -15.96 8.94 5.12
N PRO A 37 -16.55 9.47 4.04
CA PRO A 37 -15.88 9.55 2.74
C PRO A 37 -14.57 10.32 2.85
N TRP A 38 -13.48 9.74 2.35
CA TRP A 38 -12.18 10.40 2.27
C TRP A 38 -12.26 11.63 1.37
N SER A 39 -11.78 12.76 1.87
CA SER A 39 -11.68 14.00 1.10
C SER A 39 -10.70 13.85 -0.08
N ALA A 40 -10.87 14.67 -1.12
CA ALA A 40 -9.98 14.66 -2.27
C ALA A 40 -8.50 14.91 -1.89
N GLY A 41 -8.26 15.71 -0.85
CA GLY A 41 -6.92 15.95 -0.31
C GLY A 41 -6.29 14.71 0.31
N GLN A 42 -7.05 13.97 1.13
CA GLN A 42 -6.54 12.76 1.77
C GLN A 42 -6.29 11.63 0.75
N ARG A 43 -7.14 11.51 -0.28
CA ARG A 43 -6.91 10.56 -1.39
C ARG A 43 -5.61 10.86 -2.13
N ARG A 44 -5.37 12.13 -2.44
CA ARG A 44 -4.10 12.56 -3.09
C ARG A 44 -2.89 12.26 -2.23
N ALA A 45 -2.96 12.52 -0.91
CA ALA A 45 -1.86 12.23 0.00
C ALA A 45 -1.53 10.72 0.03
N TYR A 46 -2.55 9.86 -0.04
CA TYR A 46 -2.37 8.42 -0.17
C TYR A 46 -1.73 8.01 -1.51
N ASP A 47 -2.22 8.56 -2.63
CA ASP A 47 -1.65 8.28 -3.95
C ASP A 47 -0.17 8.66 -4.03
N LEU A 48 0.23 9.78 -3.42
CA LEU A 48 1.63 10.19 -3.29
C LEU A 48 2.45 9.19 -2.46
N GLN A 49 1.99 8.83 -1.26
CA GLN A 49 2.67 7.82 -0.43
C GLN A 49 2.87 6.49 -1.17
N LYS A 50 1.84 6.00 -1.86
CA LYS A 50 1.95 4.75 -2.63
C LYS A 50 2.90 4.86 -3.81
N ALA A 51 2.96 6.02 -4.47
CA ALA A 51 3.92 6.26 -5.54
C ALA A 51 5.36 6.22 -5.00
N GLU A 52 5.61 6.81 -3.83
CA GLU A 52 6.91 6.77 -3.15
C GLU A 52 7.29 5.34 -2.74
N GLU A 53 6.36 4.57 -2.15
CA GLU A 53 6.59 3.16 -1.78
C GLU A 53 6.92 2.30 -3.01
N ARG A 54 6.23 2.49 -4.13
CA ARG A 54 6.53 1.77 -5.39
C ARG A 54 7.91 2.12 -5.93
N GLN A 55 8.31 3.39 -5.85
CA GLN A 55 9.64 3.82 -6.28
C GLN A 55 10.73 3.21 -5.39
N ALA A 56 10.55 3.22 -4.07
CA ALA A 56 11.46 2.57 -3.12
C ALA A 56 11.59 1.06 -3.36
N ALA A 57 10.47 0.35 -3.59
CA ALA A 57 10.50 -1.07 -3.91
C ALA A 57 11.24 -1.36 -5.22
N SER A 58 11.08 -0.51 -6.24
CA SER A 58 11.78 -0.64 -7.51
C SER A 58 13.29 -0.38 -7.42
N ALA A 59 13.71 0.52 -6.51
CA ALA A 59 15.12 0.77 -6.23
C ALA A 59 15.78 -0.45 -5.57
N ALA A 60 15.10 -1.07 -4.59
CA ALA A 60 15.59 -2.28 -3.93
C ALA A 60 15.74 -3.48 -4.90
N VAL A 61 14.83 -3.62 -5.87
CA VAL A 61 14.94 -4.66 -6.91
C VAL A 61 16.13 -4.40 -7.84
N ARG A 62 16.38 -3.14 -8.23
CA ARG A 62 17.53 -2.78 -9.07
C ARG A 62 18.86 -3.02 -8.36
N GLU A 63 18.95 -2.76 -7.06
CA GLU A 63 20.16 -3.01 -6.28
C GLU A 63 20.51 -4.51 -6.22
N ARG A 64 19.51 -5.38 -5.96
CA ARG A 64 19.71 -6.85 -6.03
C ARG A 64 20.07 -7.36 -7.42
N ALA A 65 19.52 -6.75 -8.47
CA ALA A 65 19.86 -7.14 -9.84
C ALA A 65 21.30 -6.72 -10.21
N ALA A 66 21.76 -5.57 -9.75
CA ALA A 66 23.13 -5.09 -9.98
C ALA A 66 24.17 -5.98 -9.28
N ASP A 67 23.89 -6.43 -8.04
CA ASP A 67 24.77 -7.34 -7.29
C ASP A 67 24.95 -8.70 -7.99
N GLN A 68 23.87 -9.26 -8.55
CA GLN A 68 23.92 -10.53 -9.29
C GLN A 68 24.71 -10.44 -10.61
N VAL A 69 24.66 -9.30 -11.29
CA VAL A 69 25.39 -9.09 -12.55
C VAL A 69 26.89 -8.91 -12.29
N ASN A 70 27.26 -8.19 -11.24
CA ASN A 70 28.68 -7.97 -10.91
C ASN A 70 29.34 -9.23 -10.32
N GLY A 71 28.60 -10.04 -9.53
CA GLY A 71 29.08 -11.32 -9.00
C GLY A 71 29.30 -12.40 -10.06
N LYS A 72 28.60 -12.34 -11.20
CA LYS A 72 28.78 -13.29 -12.33
C LYS A 72 29.92 -12.92 -13.28
N LEU A 73 30.43 -11.69 -13.23
CA LEU A 73 31.49 -11.23 -14.15
C LEU A 73 32.91 -11.62 -13.70
N LEU A 74 33.08 -12.06 -12.44
CA LEU A 74 34.40 -12.38 -11.87
C LEU A 74 34.84 -13.84 -12.06
N ILE A 75 34.00 -14.72 -12.63
CA ILE A 75 34.34 -16.14 -12.84
C ILE A 75 34.40 -16.49 -14.32
N ARG A 76 35.04 -15.67 -15.16
CA ARG A 76 35.44 -16.10 -16.51
C ARG A 76 36.81 -15.50 -16.87
N SER A 77 37.83 -16.36 -16.71
CA SER A 77 39.23 -16.30 -17.15
C SER A 77 40.19 -16.21 -15.95
N PRO A 78 41.30 -16.98 -15.92
CA PRO A 78 42.13 -17.35 -17.09
C PRO A 78 42.43 -18.85 -17.23
N GLY A 79 42.85 -19.27 -18.43
CA GLY A 79 43.42 -20.59 -18.70
C GLY A 79 43.12 -21.07 -20.10
#